data_AF-A0A7K0Y0Z6-F1
#
_entry.id   AF-A0A7K0Y0Z6-F1
#
_cell.length_a   1.000
_cell.length_b   1.000
_cell.length_c   1.000
_cell.angle_alpha   90.00
_cell.angle_beta   90.00
_cell.angle_gamma   90.00
#
_symmetry.space_group_name_H-M   'P 1'
#
loop_
_entity.id
_entity.type
_entity.pdbx_description
1 polymer ?
#
loop_
_entity_poly.entity_id
_entity_poly.type
_entity_poly.pdbx_seq_one_letter_code
_entity_poly.pdbx_strand_id
1 'polypeptide(L)' 'MEFKKDDIVIYPQHGACKVKGKKKHDFFGTGKKEEYLILETIINEMILQVPLSKLDEVGVRPPVNP' A
#
# COMPACT_ATOMS: atom_id res chain seq x y z
N MET A 1 6.93 3.76 8.80
CA MET A 1 7.26 4.49 7.56
C MET A 1 6.09 5.38 7.18
N GLU A 2 6.32 6.66 6.89
CA GLU A 2 5.28 7.54 6.35
C GLU A 2 5.31 7.50 4.83
N PHE A 3 4.31 6.85 4.23
CA PHE A 3 4.13 6.84 2.79
C PHE A 3 3.45 8.14 2.35
N LYS A 4 4.06 8.85 1.39
CA LYS A 4 3.45 10.04 0.78
C LYS A 4 2.59 9.64 -0.42
N LYS A 5 1.61 10.48 -0.74
CA LYS A 5 0.86 10.34 -1.99
C LYS A 5 1.81 10.54 -3.16
N ASP A 6 1.68 9.71 -4.19
CA ASP A 6 2.52 9.61 -5.38
C ASP A 6 3.89 8.95 -5.19
N ASP A 7 4.23 8.51 -3.98
CA ASP A 7 5.48 7.80 -3.70
C ASP A 7 5.53 6.44 -4.40
N ILE A 8 6.71 6.04 -4.90
CA ILE A 8 6.90 4.78 -5.62
C ILE A 8 7.42 3.74 -4.64
N VAL A 9 6.66 2.71 -4.33
CA VAL A 9 7.08 1.62 -3.44
C VAL A 9 7.22 0.31 -4.20
N ILE A 10 8.02 -0.61 -3.70
CA ILE A 10 8.17 -1.95 -4.27
C ILE A 10 7.33 -2.92 -3.42
N TYR A 11 6.35 -3.56 -4.05
CA TYR A 11 5.61 -4.68 -3.48
C TYR A 11 6.19 -5.99 -4.04
N PRO A 12 6.74 -6.90 -3.21
CA PRO A 12 7.53 -8.04 -3.68
C PRO A 12 6.87 -8.92 -4.76
N GLN A 13 5.56 -9.13 -4.70
CA GLN A 13 4.84 -9.93 -5.72
C GLN A 13 4.35 -9.14 -6.94
N HIS A 14 4.28 -7.81 -6.87
CA HIS A 14 3.66 -6.96 -7.90
C HIS A 14 4.61 -5.91 -8.50
N GLY A 15 5.82 -5.78 -7.95
CA GLY A 15 6.82 -4.82 -8.40
C GLY A 15 6.53 -3.39 -7.97
N ALA A 16 6.85 -2.43 -8.83
CA ALA A 16 6.70 -1.00 -8.55
C ALA A 16 5.23 -0.58 -8.52
N CYS A 17 4.82 -0.01 -7.40
CA CYS A 17 3.48 0.49 -7.14
C CYS A 17 3.56 1.95 -6.71
N LYS A 18 2.58 2.76 -7.10
CA LYS A 18 2.46 4.16 -6.70
C LYS A 18 1.45 4.28 -5.55
N VAL A 19 1.82 5.00 -4.50
CA VAL A 19 0.95 5.25 -3.35
C VAL A 19 -0.14 6.26 -3.74
N LYS A 20 -1.40 5.85 -3.74
CA LYS A 20 -2.54 6.76 -3.96
C LYS A 20 -2.97 7.50 -2.70
N GLY A 21 -2.66 6.93 -1.54
CA GLY A 21 -2.92 7.49 -0.23
C GLY A 21 -3.36 6.42 0.75
N LYS A 22 -3.96 6.85 1.86
CA LYS A 22 -4.44 5.97 2.92
C LYS A 22 -5.93 6.18 3.15
N LYS A 23 -6.66 5.08 3.37
CA LYS A 23 -8.10 5.09 3.61
C LYS A 23 -8.42 4.25 4.83
N LYS A 24 -9.19 4.82 5.76
CA LYS A 24 -9.76 4.07 6.87
C LYS A 24 -11.04 3.39 6.40
N HIS A 25 -11.08 2.06 6.46
CA HIS A 25 -12.26 1.30 6.08
C HIS A 25 -12.41 0.06 6.96
N ASP A 26 -13.64 -0.34 7.22
CA ASP A 26 -13.95 -1.59 7.93
C ASP A 26 -14.39 -2.62 6.89
N PHE A 27 -13.41 -3.29 6.27
CA PHE A 27 -13.68 -4.25 5.19
C PHE A 27 -14.44 -5.50 5.68
N PHE A 28 -14.28 -5.85 6.95
CA PHE A 28 -14.87 -7.06 7.52
C PHE A 28 -16.19 -6.82 8.25
N GLY A 29 -16.71 -5.58 8.29
CA GLY A 29 -17.94 -5.27 9.02
C GLY A 29 -17.84 -5.54 10.53
N THR A 30 -16.62 -5.58 11.07
CA THR A 30 -16.33 -5.94 12.46
C THR A 30 -16.39 -4.74 13.41
N GLY A 31 -16.62 -3.53 12.88
CA GLY A 31 -16.54 -2.28 13.62
C GLY A 31 -15.12 -1.78 13.86
N LYS A 32 -14.10 -2.53 13.40
CA LYS A 32 -12.68 -2.14 13.52
C LYS A 32 -12.27 -1.34 12.29
N LYS A 33 -12.25 -0.01 12.45
CA LYS A 33 -11.74 0.91 11.43
C LYS A 33 -10.23 0.73 11.29
N GLU A 34 -9.80 -0.09 10.35
CA GLU A 34 -8.39 -0.27 10.03
C GLU A 34 -7.97 0.70 8.91
N GLU A 35 -6.72 1.16 8.96
CA GLU A 35 -6.15 2.05 7.96
C GLU A 35 -5.44 1.22 6.88
N TYR A 36 -5.82 1.44 5.64
CA TYR A 36 -5.29 0.74 4.46
C TYR A 36 -4.50 1.71 3.61
N LEU A 37 -3.34 1.27 3.15
CA LEU A 37 -2.55 1.92 2.12
C LEU A 37 -3.09 1.50 0.75
N ILE A 38 -3.50 2.48 -0.04
CA ILE A 38 -3.95 2.27 -1.41
C ILE A 38 -2.73 2.42 -2.32
N LEU A 39 -2.39 1.35 -3.01
CA LEU A 39 -1.29 1.24 -3.96
C LEU A 39 -1.85 1.00 -5.35
N GLU A 40 -1.27 1.61 -6.37
CA GLU A 40 -1.61 1.35 -7.77
C GLU A 40 -0.40 0.78 -8.48
N THR A 41 -0.52 -0.41 -9.07
CA THR A 41 0.57 -1.01 -9.85
C THR A 41 0.80 -0.20 -11.12
N ILE A 42 2.04 0.13 -11.44
CA ILE A 42 2.36 0.93 -12.63
C ILE A 42 2.15 0.11 -13.92
N ILE A 43 2.43 -1.20 -13.87
CA ILE A 43 2.44 -2.06 -15.06
C ILE A 43 1.03 -2.42 -15.53
N ASN A 44 0.09 -2.65 -14.59
CA ASN A 44 -1.24 -3.18 -14.90
C ASN A 44 -2.39 -2.26 -14.43
N GLU A 45 -2.08 -1.04 -13.94
CA GLU A 45 -3.05 -0.07 -13.39
C GLU A 45 -4.01 -0.65 -12.32
N MET A 46 -3.61 -1.75 -11.67
CA MET A 46 -4.40 -2.41 -10.64
C MET A 46 -4.29 -1.68 -9.31
N ILE A 47 -5.43 -1.49 -8.63
CA ILE A 47 -5.46 -0.92 -7.27
C ILE A 47 -5.40 -2.04 -6.24
N LEU A 48 -4.34 -2.00 -5.43
CA LEU A 48 -4.09 -2.84 -4.28
C LEU A 48 -4.40 -2.08 -3.00
N GLN A 49 -4.92 -2.78 -1.99
CA GLN A 49 -5.20 -2.21 -0.69
C GLN A 49 -4.52 -3.05 0.37
N VAL A 50 -3.52 -2.48 1.03
CA VAL A 50 -2.70 -3.19 2.01
C VAL A 50 -2.97 -2.61 3.39
N PRO A 51 -3.41 -3.40 4.37
CA PRO A 51 -3.60 -2.90 5.73
C PRO A 51 -2.26 -2.42 6.29
N LEU A 52 -2.23 -1.23 6.89
CA LEU A 52 -1.00 -0.66 7.47
C LEU A 52 -0.38 -1.61 8.51
N SER A 53 -1.24 -2.33 9.26
CA SER A 53 -0.86 -3.32 10.26
C SER A 53 0.03 -4.44 9.71
N LYS A 54 -0.05 -4.74 8.40
CA LYS A 54 0.69 -5.83 7.76
C LYS A 54 1.80 -5.37 6.84
N LEU A 55 2.02 -4.07 6.65
CA LEU A 55 3.00 -3.58 5.67
C LEU A 55 4.41 -4.17 5.87
N ASP A 56 4.84 -4.29 7.12
CA ASP A 56 6.11 -4.93 7.49
C ASP A 56 6.12 -6.43 7.17
N GLU A 57 5.01 -7.14 7.40
CA GLU A 57 4.87 -8.57 7.05
C GLU A 57 4.91 -8.81 5.54
N VAL A 58 4.26 -7.92 4.77
CA VAL A 58 4.22 -8.04 3.31
C VAL A 58 5.54 -7.60 2.66
N GLY A 59 6.41 -6.94 3.43
CA GLY A 59 7.73 -6.51 2.98
C GLY A 59 7.66 -5.40 1.94
N VAL A 60 6.70 -4.47 2.07
CA VAL A 60 6.66 -3.27 1.22
C VAL A 60 7.89 -2.43 1.50
N ARG A 61 8.70 -2.18 0.47
CA ARG A 61 9.95 -1.41 0.62
C ARG A 61 9.83 -0.05 -0.07
N PRO A 62 10.45 1.00 0.51
CA PRO A 62 10.65 2.25 -0.22
C PRO A 62 11.49 1.98 -1.49
N PRO A 63 11.41 2.86 -2.49
CA PRO A 63 12.20 2.70 -3.70
C PRO A 63 13.67 2.83 -3.30
N VAL A 64 14.50 1.92 -3.80
CA VAL A 64 15.95 2.07 -3.70
C VAL A 64 16.35 3.21 -4.62
N ASN A 65 16.60 4.38 -4.01
CA ASN A 65 17.22 5.50 -4.73
C ASN A 65 18.73 5.25 -4.82
N PRO A 66 19.38 5.45 -5.98
CA PRO A 66 20.83 5.57 -6.06
C PRO A 66 21.34 6.86 -5.40
#